data_AF-S7VTJ2-F1
#
_entry.id   AF-S7VTJ2-F1
#
_cell.length_a   1.000
_cell.length_b   1.000
_cell.length_c   1.000
_cell.angle_alpha   90.00
_cell.angle_beta   90.00
_cell.angle_gamma   90.00
#
_symmetry.space_group_name_H-M   'P 1'
#
loop_
_entity.id
_entity.type
_entity.pdbx_description
1 polymer ?
#
loop_
_entity_poly.entity_id
_entity_poly.type
_entity_poly.pdbx_seq_one_letter_code
_entity_poly.pdbx_strand_id
1 'polypeptide(L)' 'MKTITKKKTLLLISIGIFVVAMSQIFSQLTELPDIATGSFIGIGIGLLLTGLIFGNFKTVK' A
#
# COMPACT_ATOMS: atom_id res chain seq x y z
N MET A 1 20.61 -6.09 -2.43
CA MET A 1 19.53 -5.52 -1.59
C MET A 1 18.96 -6.63 -0.72
N LYS A 2 18.68 -6.36 0.57
CA LYS A 2 18.21 -7.38 1.52
C LYS A 2 16.71 -7.60 1.31
N THR A 3 16.30 -8.84 1.03
CA THR A 3 14.88 -9.20 0.95
C THR A 3 14.23 -9.04 2.33
N ILE A 4 13.00 -8.53 2.37
CA ILE A 4 12.24 -8.38 3.62
C ILE A 4 11.61 -9.73 4.01
N THR A 5 11.59 -10.01 5.31
CA THR A 5 10.99 -11.23 5.84
C THR A 5 9.49 -11.26 5.59
N LYS A 6 8.93 -12.46 5.37
CA LYS A 6 7.51 -12.68 5.08
C LYS A 6 6.55 -11.92 6.02
N LYS A 7 6.87 -11.89 7.32
CA LYS A 7 6.10 -11.13 8.33
C LYS A 7 6.09 -9.63 8.05
N LYS A 8 7.25 -9.04 7.73
CA LYS A 8 7.37 -7.60 7.43
C LYS A 8 6.66 -7.25 6.12
N THR A 9 6.79 -8.10 5.11
CA THR A 9 6.07 -7.93 3.84
C THR A 9 4.55 -7.97 4.03
N LEU A 10 4.04 -8.92 4.80
CA LEU A 10 2.61 -9.01 5.09
C LEU A 10 2.11 -7.75 5.81
N LEU A 11 2.88 -7.26 6.79
CA LEU A 11 2.58 -6.02 7.51
C LEU A 11 2.56 -4.81 6.56
N LEU A 12 3.55 -4.72 5.66
CA LEU A 12 3.65 -3.64 4.68
C LEU A 12 2.47 -3.63 3.70
N ILE A 13 2.07 -4.81 3.21
CA ILE A 13 0.88 -4.95 2.34
C ILE A 13 -0.40 -4.61 3.09
N SER A 14 -0.57 -5.08 4.34
CA SER A 14 -1.73 -4.74 5.16
C SER A 14 -1.87 -3.23 5.34
N ILE A 15 -0.76 -2.54 5.64
CA ILE A 15 -0.77 -1.07 5.77
C ILE A 15 -1.10 -0.42 4.42
N GLY A 16 -0.51 -0.90 3.32
CA GLY A 16 -0.80 -0.38 1.98
C GLY A 16 -2.29 -0.47 1.62
N ILE A 17 -2.91 -1.64 1.83
CA ILE A 17 -4.35 -1.84 1.61
C ILE A 17 -5.17 -0.92 2.50
N PHE A 18 -4.80 -0.80 3.78
CA PHE A 18 -5.50 0.05 4.73
C PHE A 18 -5.48 1.53 4.32
N VAL A 19 -4.32 2.04 3.89
CA VAL A 19 -4.16 3.42 3.43
C VAL A 19 -5.01 3.68 2.18
N VAL A 20 -5.01 2.76 1.20
CA VAL A 20 -5.84 2.90 -0.01
C VAL A 20 -7.33 2.88 0.33
N ALA A 21 -7.76 1.96 1.20
CA ALA A 21 -9.15 1.86 1.62
C ALA A 21 -9.62 3.12 2.34
N MET A 22 -8.83 3.62 3.30
CA MET A 22 -9.13 4.87 3.99
C MET A 22 -9.17 6.05 3.02
N SER A 23 -8.24 6.14 2.08
CA SER A 23 -8.26 7.20 1.06
C SER A 23 -9.54 7.20 0.24
N GLN A 24 -10.06 6.03 -0.13
CA GLN A 24 -11.34 5.94 -0.87
C GLN A 24 -12.53 6.35 0.00
N ILE A 25 -12.57 5.90 1.27
CA ILE A 25 -13.63 6.27 2.22
C ILE A 25 -13.63 7.78 2.47
N PHE A 26 -12.46 8.39 2.70
CA PHE A 26 -12.35 9.83 2.91
C PHE A 26 -12.69 10.64 1.66
N SER A 27 -12.32 10.17 0.46
CA SER A 27 -12.67 10.82 -0.79
C SER A 27 -14.18 10.81 -1.06
N GLN A 28 -14.92 9.84 -0.52
CA GLN A 28 -16.37 9.79 -0.62
C GLN A 28 -17.08 10.68 0.42
N LEU A 29 -16.45 10.88 1.59
CA LEU A 29 -17.03 11.64 2.70
C LEU A 29 -16.75 13.15 2.62
N THR A 30 -15.67 13.54 1.96
CA THR A 30 -15.22 14.93 1.86
C THR A 30 -14.57 15.16 0.50
N GLU A 31 -14.91 16.28 -0.16
CA GLU A 31 -14.19 16.77 -1.34
C GLU A 31 -12.79 17.25 -0.94
N LEU A 32 -11.89 16.28 -0.79
CA LEU A 32 -10.46 16.55 -0.59
C LEU A 32 -9.87 17.07 -1.90
N PRO A 33 -8.93 18.04 -1.84
CA PRO A 33 -8.21 18.51 -3.02
C PRO A 33 -7.62 17.33 -3.80
N ASP A 34 -7.69 17.36 -5.13
CA ASP A 34 -7.21 16.26 -6.00
C ASP A 34 -5.78 15.82 -5.67
N ILE A 35 -4.92 16.77 -5.30
CA ILE A 35 -3.53 16.52 -4.90
C ILE A 35 -3.46 15.66 -3.62
N ALA A 36 -4.33 15.93 -2.63
CA ALA A 36 -4.34 15.19 -1.38
C ALA A 36 -4.79 13.74 -1.64
N THR A 37 -5.91 13.56 -2.35
CA THR A 37 -6.44 12.24 -2.70
C THR A 37 -5.43 11.45 -3.54
N GLY A 38 -4.83 12.06 -4.55
CA GLY A 38 -3.79 11.44 -5.37
C GLY A 38 -2.55 11.05 -4.57
N SER A 39 -2.13 11.87 -3.60
CA SER A 39 -0.97 11.58 -2.75
C SER A 39 -1.23 10.38 -1.82
N PHE A 40 -2.41 10.30 -1.19
CA PHE A 40 -2.77 9.16 -0.34
C PHE A 40 -2.84 7.84 -1.12
N ILE A 41 -3.47 7.87 -2.31
CA ILE A 41 -3.51 6.71 -3.21
C ILE A 41 -2.09 6.34 -3.65
N GLY A 42 -1.28 7.31 -4.06
CA GLY A 42 0.10 7.09 -4.47
C GLY A 42 0.97 6.46 -3.39
N ILE A 43 0.85 6.92 -2.13
CA ILE A 43 1.55 6.33 -0.98
C ILE A 43 1.10 4.88 -0.75
N GLY A 44 -0.21 4.63 -0.79
CA GLY A 44 -0.77 3.29 -0.64
C GLY A 44 -0.25 2.32 -1.70
N ILE A 45 -0.26 2.74 -2.96
CA ILE A 45 0.27 1.96 -4.09
C ILE A 45 1.79 1.75 -3.96
N GLY A 46 2.55 2.79 -3.59
CA GLY A 46 3.99 2.70 -3.38
C GLY A 46 4.37 1.68 -2.29
N LEU A 47 3.61 1.63 -1.20
CA LEU A 47 3.77 0.62 -0.14
C LEU A 47 3.49 -0.79 -0.65
N LEU A 48 2.43 -0.97 -1.45
CA LEU A 48 2.07 -2.26 -2.05
C LEU A 48 3.14 -2.75 -3.03
N LEU A 49 3.63 -1.88 -3.92
CA LEU A 49 4.72 -2.17 -4.85
C LEU A 49 6.00 -2.56 -4.11
N THR A 50 6.35 -1.82 -3.05
CA THR A 50 7.52 -2.14 -2.22
C THR A 50 7.34 -3.52 -1.57
N GLY A 51 6.14 -3.81 -1.07
CA GLY A 51 5.80 -5.13 -0.53
C GLY A 51 5.97 -6.24 -1.56
N LEU A 52 5.41 -6.07 -2.76
CA LEU A 52 5.45 -7.06 -3.84
C LEU A 52 6.87 -7.30 -4.40
N ILE A 53 7.62 -6.24 -4.68
CA ILE A 53 8.94 -6.32 -5.33
C ILE A 53 10.00 -6.83 -4.35
N PHE A 54 9.99 -6.35 -3.10
CA PHE A 54 11.01 -6.71 -2.11
C PHE A 54 10.58 -7.87 -1.20
N GLY A 55 9.31 -8.27 -1.28
CA GLY A 55 8.73 -9.35 -0.51
C GLY A 55 9.20 -10.73 -0.95
N ASN A 56 9.57 -11.56 0.00
CA ASN A 56 9.87 -12.97 -0.25
C ASN A 56 8.56 -13.78 -0.35
N PHE A 57 7.83 -13.59 -1.46
CA PHE A 57 6.71 -14.45 -1.81
C PHE A 57 7.27 -15.73 -2.42
N LYS A 58 7.16 -16.85 -1.69
CA LYS A 58 7.30 -18.17 -2.30
C LYS A 58 6.25 -18.24 -3.40
N THR A 59 6.68 -18.09 -4.67
CA THR A 59 5.81 -18.33 -5.81
C THR A 59 5.40 -19.80 -5.71
N VAL A 60 4.11 -20.06 -5.55
CA VAL A 60 3.58 -21.43 -5.64
C VAL A 60 3.63 -21.78 -7.11
N LYS A 61 4.48 -22.75 -7.45
CA LYS A 61 4.69 -23.24 -8.80
C LYS A 61 3.62 -24.25 -9.15
#